data_AF-W2LSG6-F1
#
_entry.id   AF-W2LSG6-F1
#
_cell.length_a   1.000
_cell.length_b   1.000
_cell.length_c   1.000
_cell.angle_alpha   90.00
_cell.angle_beta   90.00
_cell.angle_gamma   90.00
#
_symmetry.space_group_name_H-M   'P 1'
#
loop_
_entity.id
_entity.type
_entity.pdbx_description
1 polymer ?
#
loop_
_entity_poly.entity_id
_entity_poly.type
_entity_poly.pdbx_seq_one_letter_code
_entity_poly.pdbx_strand_id
1 'polypeptide(L)'
;MAMSPLVVGDRVDDGSGSLGTIRYIGPVATAKDASALYYGIEWDDWGRGKNDGSVELPSGERVVHFSGPPGRKLSGHGSPVSYKCSFAKATVFDKTAERSSLLQRLQERYSNEEMYSNSEVEAPSDVVVAGEVGTTLGSEKPIEFVGAKKLSTQQTLQTIEKISLSGCQIVELGGQGLGQLAPHLTELDLSRNLFSKW
;
A
#
# COMPACT_ATOMS: atom_id res chain seq x y z
N MET A 1 14.07 -4.60 10.76
CA MET A 1 14.96 -3.45 10.48
C MET A 1 14.17 -2.18 10.71
N ALA A 2 14.74 -1.12 11.30
CA ALA A 2 14.02 0.14 11.45
C ALA A 2 13.71 0.72 10.06
N MET A 3 12.45 1.10 9.81
CA MET A 3 12.08 1.71 8.54
C MET A 3 12.90 2.99 8.34
N SER A 4 13.48 3.15 7.15
CA SER A 4 14.08 4.43 6.78
C SER A 4 12.97 5.49 6.75
N PRO A 5 13.24 6.72 7.21
CA PRO A 5 12.27 7.80 7.11
C PRO A 5 11.94 8.06 5.64
N LEU A 6 10.68 8.40 5.38
CA LEU A 6 10.22 8.72 4.03
C LEU A 6 10.95 9.96 3.51
N VAL A 7 11.28 9.94 2.22
CA VAL A 7 11.94 11.05 1.52
C VAL A 7 11.08 11.54 0.35
N VAL A 8 11.41 12.73 -0.15
CA VAL A 8 10.80 13.24 -1.39
C VAL A 8 11.07 12.27 -2.53
N GLY A 9 10.02 11.95 -3.29
CA GLY A 9 10.05 10.93 -4.34
C GLY A 9 9.47 9.58 -3.90
N ASP A 10 9.35 9.32 -2.60
CA ASP A 10 8.73 8.09 -2.12
C ASP A 10 7.24 8.05 -2.44
N ARG A 11 6.77 6.83 -2.69
CA ARG A 11 5.35 6.52 -2.87
C ARG A 11 4.68 6.33 -1.52
N VAL A 12 3.42 6.71 -1.42
CA VAL A 12 2.58 6.53 -0.23
C VAL A 12 1.21 6.00 -0.61
N ASP A 13 0.60 5.27 0.32
CA ASP A 13 -0.80 4.81 0.28
C ASP A 13 -1.54 5.50 1.44
N ASP A 14 -2.75 5.99 1.19
CA ASP A 14 -3.58 6.59 2.23
C ASP A 14 -4.39 5.58 3.06
N GLY A 15 -4.25 4.28 2.75
CA GLY A 15 -4.97 3.19 3.41
C GLY A 15 -6.40 2.99 2.89
N SER A 16 -6.87 3.83 1.98
CA SER A 16 -8.15 3.70 1.27
C SER A 16 -7.97 3.33 -0.21
N GLY A 17 -6.74 2.99 -0.61
CA GLY A 17 -6.38 2.56 -1.95
C GLY A 17 -5.97 3.70 -2.89
N SER A 18 -5.84 4.93 -2.39
CA SER A 18 -5.28 6.02 -3.19
C SER A 18 -3.77 6.09 -3.01
N LEU A 19 -3.05 6.05 -4.12
CA LEU A 19 -1.59 6.17 -4.11
C LEU A 19 -1.14 7.55 -4.52
N GLY A 20 -0.01 7.97 -3.97
CA GLY A 20 0.59 9.26 -4.27
C GLY A 20 2.10 9.25 -4.10
N THR A 21 2.71 10.37 -4.47
CA THR A 21 4.15 10.59 -4.41
C THR A 21 4.44 11.79 -3.53
N ILE A 22 5.39 11.66 -2.60
CA ILE A 22 5.83 12.77 -1.75
C ILE A 22 6.60 13.76 -2.61
N ARG A 23 6.16 15.02 -2.63
CA ARG A 23 6.78 16.15 -3.34
C ARG A 23 7.33 17.22 -2.39
N TYR A 24 6.94 17.17 -1.12
CA TYR A 24 7.39 18.10 -0.09
C TYR A 24 7.43 17.41 1.26
N ILE A 25 8.44 17.74 2.07
CA ILE A 25 8.54 17.34 3.48
C ILE A 25 8.89 18.59 4.28
N GLY A 26 8.02 19.00 5.21
CA GLY A 26 8.27 20.18 6.03
C GLY A 26 7.02 20.76 6.69
N PRO A 27 7.17 21.85 7.45
CA PRO A 27 6.05 22.61 8.00
C PRO A 27 5.18 23.27 6.93
N VAL A 28 3.88 23.41 7.19
CA VAL A 28 2.95 24.10 6.30
C VAL A 28 2.57 25.45 6.90
N ALA A 29 2.59 26.52 6.12
CA ALA A 29 2.46 27.89 6.63
C ALA A 29 1.13 28.15 7.37
N THR A 30 0.07 27.41 7.04
CA THR A 30 -1.25 27.48 7.70
C THR A 30 -1.42 26.48 8.85
N ALA A 31 -0.39 25.71 9.19
CA ALA A 31 -0.45 24.76 10.30
C ALA A 31 -0.50 25.48 11.65
N LYS A 32 -1.35 24.99 12.55
CA LYS A 32 -1.42 25.51 13.93
C LYS A 32 -0.11 25.32 14.70
N ASP A 33 0.58 24.22 14.42
CA ASP A 33 1.88 23.90 14.96
C ASP A 33 2.91 24.07 13.85
N ALA A 34 3.76 25.10 13.97
CA ALA A 34 4.78 25.44 12.99
C ALA A 34 5.96 24.45 12.97
N SER A 35 6.04 23.54 13.95
CA SER A 35 7.06 22.48 14.00
C SER A 35 6.54 21.14 13.46
N ALA A 36 5.24 21.01 13.25
CA ALA A 36 4.65 19.77 12.77
C ALA A 36 5.12 19.46 11.34
N LEU A 37 5.56 18.22 11.15
CA LEU A 37 6.01 17.73 9.85
C LEU A 37 4.83 17.31 8.98
N TYR A 38 4.77 17.82 7.75
CA TYR A 38 3.81 17.43 6.74
C TYR A 38 4.50 16.83 5.52
N TYR A 39 3.81 15.91 4.87
CA TYR A 39 4.08 15.50 3.51
C TYR A 39 3.13 16.25 2.57
N GLY A 40 3.72 16.96 1.61
CA GLY A 40 3.01 17.40 0.42
C GLY A 40 3.01 16.25 -0.58
N ILE A 41 1.82 15.77 -0.92
CA ILE A 41 1.63 14.56 -1.72
C ILE A 41 0.96 14.95 -3.03
N GLU A 42 1.50 14.48 -4.13
CA GLU A 42 0.83 14.46 -5.44
C GLU A 42 0.18 13.07 -5.63
N TRP A 43 -1.15 13.03 -5.68
CA TRP A 43 -1.91 11.79 -5.89
C TRP A 43 -1.88 11.36 -7.36
N ASP A 44 -1.99 10.04 -7.58
CA ASP A 44 -2.07 9.47 -8.93
C ASP A 44 -3.37 9.88 -9.63
N ASP A 45 -4.46 9.96 -8.86
CA ASP A 45 -5.78 10.30 -9.38
C ASP A 45 -6.14 11.77 -9.17
N TRP A 46 -6.66 12.38 -10.25
CA TRP A 46 -7.26 13.70 -10.18
C TRP A 46 -8.51 13.69 -9.28
N GLY A 47 -8.63 14.70 -8.42
CA GLY A 47 -9.78 14.85 -7.52
C GLY A 47 -9.55 14.27 -6.13
N ARG A 48 -8.50 13.45 -5.94
CA ARG A 48 -8.09 13.00 -4.61
C ARG A 48 -7.44 14.13 -3.78
N GLY A 49 -6.76 15.04 -4.47
CA GLY A 49 -6.11 16.20 -3.86
C GLY A 49 -7.10 17.28 -3.42
N LYS A 50 -6.61 18.18 -2.57
CA LYS A 50 -7.35 19.34 -2.03
C LYS A 50 -6.76 20.68 -2.45
N ASN A 51 -5.53 20.70 -2.98
CA ASN A 51 -4.81 21.89 -3.36
C ASN A 51 -3.86 21.63 -4.53
N ASP A 52 -3.09 22.65 -4.91
CA ASP A 52 -2.11 22.63 -6.00
C ASP A 52 -0.66 22.69 -5.49
N GLY A 53 -0.42 22.36 -4.23
CA GLY A 53 0.87 22.49 -3.55
C GLY A 53 1.09 23.85 -2.88
N SER A 54 0.06 24.70 -2.84
CA SER A 54 0.05 25.98 -2.12
C SER A 54 -1.03 26.08 -1.04
N VAL A 55 -0.87 27.06 -0.15
CA VAL A 55 -1.85 27.47 0.87
C VAL A 55 -2.03 28.99 0.85
N GLU A 56 -3.20 29.48 1.23
CA GLU A 56 -3.46 30.91 1.42
C GLU A 56 -3.45 31.23 2.92
N LEU A 57 -2.70 32.26 3.31
CA LEU A 57 -2.66 32.78 4.66
C LEU A 57 -3.92 33.60 4.98
N PRO A 58 -4.25 33.83 6.26
CA PRO A 58 -5.34 34.74 6.64
C PRO A 58 -5.18 36.17 6.09
N SER A 59 -3.95 36.58 5.77
CA SER A 59 -3.65 37.86 5.10
C SER A 59 -4.06 37.89 3.62
N GLY A 60 -4.45 36.75 3.03
CA GLY A 60 -4.69 36.59 1.59
C GLY A 60 -3.42 36.29 0.77
N GLU A 61 -2.26 36.23 1.41
CA GLU A 61 -1.01 35.88 0.73
C GLU A 61 -0.96 34.38 0.42
N ARG A 62 -0.57 34.05 -0.83
CA ARG A 62 -0.41 32.66 -1.28
C ARG A 62 1.04 32.20 -1.08
N VAL A 63 1.21 31.10 -0.37
CA VAL A 63 2.51 30.45 -0.12
C VAL A 63 2.56 29.11 -0.86
N VAL A 64 3.53 28.95 -1.76
CA VAL A 64 3.74 27.71 -2.51
C VAL A 64 4.83 26.88 -1.82
N HIS A 65 4.47 25.67 -1.36
CA HIS A 65 5.44 24.75 -0.74
C HIS A 65 6.06 23.79 -1.76
N PHE A 66 5.28 23.38 -2.77
CA PHE A 66 5.77 22.60 -3.91
C PHE A 66 4.92 22.85 -5.15
N SER A 67 5.48 22.56 -6.32
CA SER A 67 4.73 22.65 -7.58
C SER A 67 3.92 21.39 -7.80
N GLY A 68 2.59 21.53 -7.88
CA GLY A 68 1.71 20.48 -8.37
C GLY A 68 1.84 20.23 -9.88
N PRO A 69 1.26 19.14 -10.40
CA PRO A 69 1.34 18.80 -11.81
C PRO A 69 0.59 19.83 -12.67
N PRO A 70 1.10 20.15 -13.87
CA PRO A 70 0.41 21.04 -14.80
C PRO A 70 -0.87 20.38 -15.33
N GLY A 71 -1.85 21.22 -15.66
CA GLY A 71 -3.17 20.79 -16.12
C GLY A 71 -4.23 20.82 -15.02
N ARG A 72 -5.48 21.06 -15.40
CA ARG A 72 -6.64 20.94 -14.49
C ARG A 72 -7.68 20.13 -15.24
N LYS A 73 -8.20 19.07 -14.63
CA LYS A 73 -9.36 18.38 -15.19
C LYS A 73 -10.61 19.15 -14.77
N LEU A 74 -11.44 19.53 -15.74
CA LEU A 74 -12.80 19.99 -15.46
C LEU A 74 -13.57 18.82 -14.85
N SER A 75 -14.35 19.06 -13.79
CA SER A 75 -15.36 18.06 -13.41
C SER A 75 -16.34 17.90 -14.58
N GLY A 76 -16.93 16.72 -14.75
CA GLY A 76 -17.91 16.46 -15.83
C GLY A 76 -19.12 17.40 -15.84
N HIS A 77 -19.29 18.24 -14.81
CA HIS A 77 -20.35 19.23 -14.67
C HIS A 77 -19.86 20.70 -14.73
N GLY A 78 -18.62 20.96 -15.16
CA GLY A 78 -18.10 22.33 -15.27
C GLY A 78 -17.81 23.01 -13.93
N SER A 79 -17.78 22.25 -12.82
CA SER A 79 -17.43 22.77 -11.49
C SER A 79 -15.90 22.92 -11.33
N PRO A 80 -15.43 23.75 -10.37
CA PRO A 80 -14.03 24.15 -10.31
C PRO A 80 -13.09 22.98 -9.98
N VAL A 81 -12.04 22.88 -10.79
CA VAL A 81 -10.72 22.29 -10.55
C VAL A 81 -10.67 21.11 -9.56
N SER A 82 -10.65 19.89 -10.07
CA SER A 82 -10.15 18.76 -9.29
C SER A 82 -8.66 18.94 -9.03
N TYR A 83 -8.26 18.92 -7.76
CA TYR A 83 -6.87 19.02 -7.33
C TYR A 83 -6.20 17.65 -7.25
N LYS A 84 -4.88 17.64 -7.37
CA LYS A 84 -4.03 16.44 -7.22
C LYS A 84 -3.16 16.47 -5.97
N CYS A 85 -3.00 17.63 -5.33
CA CYS A 85 -2.06 17.76 -4.23
C CYS A 85 -2.79 17.84 -2.88
N SER A 86 -2.18 17.30 -1.83
CA SER A 86 -2.63 17.45 -0.44
C SER A 86 -1.45 17.66 0.48
N PHE A 87 -1.68 18.36 1.59
CA PHE A 87 -0.80 18.29 2.75
C PHE A 87 -1.40 17.31 3.77
N ALA A 88 -0.61 16.35 4.20
CA ALA A 88 -0.97 15.39 5.25
C ALA A 88 0.12 15.38 6.32
N LYS A 89 -0.25 15.29 7.60
CA LYS A 89 0.75 15.16 8.67
C LYS A 89 1.54 13.87 8.47
N ALA A 90 2.85 13.90 8.71
CA ALA A 90 3.70 12.72 8.59
C ALA A 90 3.15 11.53 9.40
N THR A 91 2.59 11.80 10.58
CA THR A 91 1.98 10.81 11.48
C THR A 91 0.78 10.04 10.92
N VAL A 92 0.19 10.49 9.80
CA VAL A 92 -0.83 9.73 9.08
C VAL A 92 -0.24 8.46 8.47
N PHE A 93 1.03 8.52 8.06
CA PHE A 93 1.73 7.42 7.40
C PHE A 93 2.56 6.57 8.36
N ASP A 94 2.68 6.97 9.63
CA ASP A 94 3.30 6.11 10.66
C ASP A 94 2.46 4.85 10.93
N LYS A 95 1.17 4.86 10.56
CA LYS A 95 0.22 3.76 10.76
C LYS A 95 0.01 2.88 9.53
N THR A 96 0.65 3.19 8.39
CA THR A 96 0.48 2.37 7.18
C THR A 96 1.14 1.01 7.36
N ALA A 97 0.59 0.00 6.70
CA ALA A 97 1.13 -1.36 6.70
C ALA A 97 2.63 -1.35 6.35
N GLU A 98 3.39 -2.24 7.00
CA GLU A 98 4.85 -2.25 6.92
C GLU A 98 5.32 -2.34 5.45
N ARG A 99 6.20 -1.40 5.07
CA ARG A 99 6.82 -1.38 3.75
C ARG A 99 7.87 -2.48 3.70
N SER A 100 7.86 -3.28 2.63
CA SER A 100 8.77 -4.43 2.50
C SER A 100 9.33 -4.55 1.10
N SER A 101 10.34 -5.41 0.94
CA SER A 101 10.83 -5.82 -0.37
C SER A 101 9.94 -6.89 -1.00
N LEU A 102 9.99 -7.02 -2.33
CA LEU A 102 9.32 -8.09 -3.07
C LEU A 102 9.75 -9.45 -2.54
N LEU A 103 11.06 -9.66 -2.36
CA LEU A 103 11.60 -10.91 -1.85
C LEU A 103 11.02 -11.28 -0.48
N GLN A 104 10.95 -10.31 0.43
CA GLN A 104 10.37 -10.52 1.75
C GLN A 104 8.87 -10.88 1.65
N ARG A 105 8.09 -10.17 0.82
CA ARG A 105 6.67 -10.50 0.60
C ARG A 105 6.44 -11.88 -0.02
N LEU A 106 7.34 -12.31 -0.90
CA LEU A 106 7.31 -13.66 -1.47
C LEU A 106 7.59 -14.72 -0.40
N GLN A 107 8.59 -14.49 0.45
CA GLN A 107 8.94 -15.40 1.55
C GLN A 107 7.82 -15.50 2.58
N GLU A 108 7.27 -14.36 3.01
CA GLU A 108 6.12 -14.31 3.94
C GLU A 108 4.91 -15.12 3.44
N ARG A 109 4.69 -15.11 2.12
CA ARG A 109 3.51 -15.75 1.52
C ARG A 109 3.73 -17.22 1.17
N TYR A 110 4.95 -17.61 0.79
CA TYR A 110 5.21 -18.91 0.16
C TYR A 110 6.34 -19.72 0.79
N SER A 111 7.10 -19.17 1.75
CA SER A 111 8.16 -19.91 2.49
C SER A 111 7.73 -20.37 3.88
N ASN A 112 6.51 -20.02 4.33
CA ASN A 112 6.00 -20.42 5.63
C ASN A 112 5.44 -21.86 5.61
N GLU A 113 6.35 -22.84 5.63
CA GLU A 113 6.01 -24.23 6.00
C GLU A 113 5.55 -24.32 7.48
N GLU A 114 5.97 -23.37 8.32
CA GLU A 114 5.74 -23.39 9.78
C GLU A 114 4.32 -23.00 10.22
N MET A 115 3.51 -22.37 9.36
CA MET A 115 2.15 -21.96 9.73
C MET A 115 1.19 -23.16 9.89
N TYR A 116 1.60 -24.33 9.39
CA TYR A 116 0.84 -25.58 9.47
C TYR A 116 1.50 -26.66 10.33
N SER A 117 2.74 -26.45 10.79
CA SER A 117 3.47 -27.43 11.62
C SER A 117 3.17 -27.31 13.12
N ASN A 118 2.74 -26.13 13.59
CA ASN A 118 2.42 -25.92 15.02
C ASN A 118 0.98 -26.27 15.42
N SER A 119 0.15 -26.80 14.52
CA SER A 119 -1.09 -27.46 14.92
C SER A 119 -0.77 -28.93 15.26
N GLU A 120 -0.24 -29.18 16.46
CA GLU A 120 -0.16 -30.54 17.08
C GLU A 120 -1.55 -31.15 17.39
N VAL A 121 -2.60 -30.65 16.74
CA VAL A 121 -3.91 -31.26 16.74
C VAL A 121 -4.09 -31.81 15.34
N GLU A 122 -3.99 -33.13 15.20
CA GLU A 122 -4.51 -33.87 14.04
C GLU A 122 -6.01 -33.58 13.93
N ALA A 123 -6.36 -32.44 13.32
CA ALA A 123 -7.72 -32.23 12.84
C ALA A 123 -7.93 -33.22 11.68
N PRO A 124 -8.92 -34.12 11.77
CA PRO A 124 -9.13 -35.18 10.77
C PRO A 124 -9.57 -34.67 9.40
N SER A 125 -9.81 -33.36 9.26
CA SER A 125 -10.17 -32.71 8.02
C SER A 125 -9.21 -31.55 7.78
N ASP A 126 -8.56 -31.55 6.61
CA ASP A 126 -7.71 -30.46 6.09
C ASP A 126 -8.56 -29.20 5.92
N VAL A 127 -8.93 -28.52 7.00
CA VAL A 127 -9.89 -27.41 7.03
C VAL A 127 -9.31 -26.28 7.86
N VAL A 128 -9.26 -25.09 7.27
CA VAL A 128 -8.79 -23.85 7.90
C VAL A 128 -9.91 -22.82 7.87
N VAL A 129 -10.24 -22.19 8.99
CA VAL A 129 -11.20 -21.09 9.01
C VAL A 129 -10.55 -19.85 8.38
N ALA A 130 -11.06 -19.43 7.22
CA ALA A 130 -10.53 -18.32 6.42
C ALA A 130 -11.15 -16.95 6.78
N GLY A 131 -12.17 -16.94 7.64
CA GLY A 131 -12.86 -15.74 8.09
C GLY A 131 -14.27 -16.06 8.55
N GLU A 132 -15.06 -15.03 8.82
CA GLU A 132 -16.45 -15.15 9.26
C GLU A 132 -17.35 -14.23 8.43
N VAL A 133 -18.58 -14.65 8.19
CA VAL A 133 -19.59 -13.87 7.47
C VAL A 133 -20.83 -13.68 8.31
N GLY A 134 -21.25 -12.42 8.44
CA GLY A 134 -22.51 -12.07 9.08
C GLY A 134 -23.70 -12.59 8.26
N THR A 135 -24.64 -13.24 8.94
CA THR A 135 -25.88 -13.72 8.36
C THR A 135 -27.03 -12.75 8.64
N THR A 136 -28.11 -12.86 7.86
CA THR A 136 -29.31 -12.02 8.02
C THR A 136 -30.01 -12.19 9.38
N LEU A 137 -29.70 -13.25 10.12
CA LEU A 137 -30.21 -13.53 11.47
C LEU A 137 -29.30 -12.99 12.59
N GLY A 138 -28.25 -12.24 12.25
CA GLY A 138 -27.35 -11.61 13.22
C GLY A 138 -26.29 -12.55 13.81
N SER A 139 -26.17 -13.79 13.32
CA SER A 139 -25.08 -14.69 13.67
C SER A 139 -23.96 -14.64 12.64
N GLU A 140 -22.72 -14.84 13.08
CA GLU A 140 -21.55 -15.01 12.21
C GLU A 140 -21.36 -16.49 11.90
N LYS A 141 -21.02 -16.80 10.64
CA LYS A 141 -20.68 -18.17 10.21
C LYS A 141 -19.24 -18.23 9.71
N PRO A 142 -18.47 -19.24 10.12
CA PRO A 142 -17.10 -19.41 9.64
C PRO A 142 -17.10 -19.79 8.15
N ILE A 143 -16.20 -19.19 7.40
CA ILE A 143 -15.80 -19.66 6.07
C ILE A 143 -14.70 -20.69 6.28
N GLU A 144 -14.96 -21.92 5.85
CA GLU A 144 -14.00 -23.01 5.93
C GLU A 144 -13.29 -23.21 4.58
N PHE A 145 -11.97 -23.22 4.62
CA PHE A 145 -11.12 -23.55 3.49
C PHE A 145 -10.65 -24.99 3.62
N VAL A 146 -11.25 -25.85 2.82
CA VAL A 146 -10.95 -27.29 2.79
C VAL A 146 -9.84 -27.56 1.77
N GLY A 147 -8.83 -28.33 2.15
CA GLY A 147 -7.67 -28.65 1.31
C GLY A 147 -6.48 -27.71 1.50
N ALA A 148 -6.43 -26.93 2.58
CA ALA A 148 -5.43 -25.89 2.78
C ALA A 148 -4.00 -26.43 2.82
N LYS A 149 -3.76 -27.52 3.57
CA LYS A 149 -2.46 -28.19 3.67
C LYS A 149 -2.08 -28.85 2.34
N LYS A 150 -3.05 -29.47 1.66
CA LYS A 150 -2.82 -30.05 0.32
C LYS A 150 -2.45 -28.98 -0.71
N LEU A 151 -3.04 -27.79 -0.65
CA LEU A 151 -2.73 -26.70 -1.57
C LEU A 151 -1.40 -26.02 -1.22
N SER A 152 -1.10 -25.81 0.06
CA SER A 152 0.16 -25.17 0.49
C SER A 152 1.39 -25.99 0.07
N THR A 153 1.32 -27.31 0.18
CA THR A 153 2.37 -28.23 -0.29
C THR A 153 2.56 -28.23 -1.82
N GLN A 154 1.57 -27.78 -2.59
CA GLN A 154 1.67 -27.66 -4.04
C GLN A 154 2.08 -26.25 -4.50
N GLN A 155 1.79 -25.21 -3.70
CA GLN A 155 2.06 -23.80 -4.01
C GLN A 155 3.36 -23.32 -3.37
N THR A 156 4.47 -23.90 -3.78
CA THR A 156 5.81 -23.47 -3.36
C THR A 156 6.38 -22.46 -4.37
N LEU A 157 7.38 -21.66 -3.96
CA LEU A 157 8.09 -20.78 -4.89
C LEU A 157 8.73 -21.56 -6.06
N GLN A 158 9.08 -22.82 -5.85
CA GLN A 158 9.67 -23.67 -6.89
C GLN A 158 8.66 -24.16 -7.93
N THR A 159 7.36 -24.17 -7.62
CA THR A 159 6.30 -24.71 -8.52
C THR A 159 5.36 -23.65 -9.05
N ILE A 160 5.27 -22.49 -8.40
CA ILE A 160 4.27 -21.48 -8.72
C ILE A 160 4.58 -20.73 -10.02
N GLU A 161 3.59 -20.64 -10.88
CA GLU A 161 3.70 -19.96 -12.17
C GLU A 161 3.14 -18.53 -12.14
N LYS A 162 2.17 -18.27 -11.26
CA LYS A 162 1.43 -17.00 -11.22
C LYS A 162 1.27 -16.49 -9.81
N ILE A 163 1.68 -15.25 -9.57
CA ILE A 163 1.62 -14.60 -8.25
C ILE A 163 0.98 -13.22 -8.40
N SER A 164 0.06 -12.87 -7.52
CA SER A 164 -0.38 -11.48 -7.33
C SER A 164 0.03 -10.99 -5.95
N LEU A 165 0.84 -9.94 -5.93
CA LEU A 165 1.21 -9.18 -4.74
C LEU A 165 0.67 -7.74 -4.85
N SER A 166 -0.55 -7.60 -5.37
CA SER A 166 -1.20 -6.30 -5.50
C SER A 166 -1.40 -5.64 -4.14
N GLY A 167 -0.99 -4.38 -3.99
CA GLY A 167 -1.23 -3.61 -2.75
C GLY A 167 -0.42 -4.06 -1.53
N CYS A 168 0.62 -4.89 -1.71
CA CYS A 168 1.43 -5.44 -0.62
C CYS A 168 2.48 -4.46 -0.05
N GLN A 169 2.33 -3.16 -0.29
CA GLN A 169 3.23 -2.10 0.19
C GLN A 169 4.70 -2.34 -0.18
N ILE A 170 4.95 -2.93 -1.36
CA ILE A 170 6.30 -3.24 -1.83
C ILE A 170 6.97 -1.97 -2.34
N VAL A 171 8.17 -1.67 -1.85
CA VAL A 171 8.93 -0.46 -2.22
C VAL A 171 10.14 -0.74 -3.10
N GLU A 172 10.67 -1.96 -3.05
CA GLU A 172 11.87 -2.38 -3.77
C GLU A 172 11.84 -3.89 -4.02
N LEU A 173 12.71 -4.38 -4.90
CA LEU A 173 12.80 -5.81 -5.20
C LEU A 173 13.42 -6.60 -4.03
N GLY A 174 14.51 -6.10 -3.46
CA GLY A 174 15.28 -6.76 -2.41
C GLY A 174 16.07 -7.99 -2.90
N GLY A 175 17.32 -8.11 -2.46
CA GLY A 175 18.16 -9.29 -2.73
C GLY A 175 18.54 -9.50 -4.20
N GLN A 176 19.08 -10.69 -4.51
CA GLN A 176 19.40 -11.10 -5.88
C GLN A 176 18.62 -12.37 -6.27
N GLY A 177 18.04 -12.35 -7.47
CA GLY A 177 17.66 -13.56 -8.20
C GLY A 177 16.23 -14.06 -8.00
N LEU A 178 15.21 -13.30 -8.42
CA LEU A 178 13.83 -13.80 -8.52
C LEU A 178 13.74 -15.11 -9.32
N GLY A 179 14.54 -15.25 -10.39
CA GLY A 179 14.60 -16.48 -11.19
C GLY A 179 15.24 -17.68 -10.49
N GLN A 180 16.05 -17.48 -9.45
CA GLN A 180 16.54 -18.59 -8.62
C GLN A 180 15.51 -19.00 -7.58
N LEU A 181 14.79 -18.02 -7.03
CA LEU A 181 13.77 -18.25 -6.02
C LEU A 181 12.50 -18.89 -6.61
N ALA A 182 12.04 -18.38 -7.75
CA ALA A 182 10.81 -18.78 -8.42
C ALA A 182 11.06 -19.04 -9.91
N PRO A 183 11.70 -20.17 -10.27
CA PRO A 183 12.16 -20.44 -11.63
C PRO A 183 11.04 -20.66 -12.65
N HIS A 184 9.84 -21.03 -12.20
CA HIS A 184 8.68 -21.27 -13.06
C HIS A 184 7.70 -20.09 -13.11
N LEU A 185 8.02 -18.97 -12.45
CA LEU A 185 7.17 -17.79 -12.44
C LEU A 185 7.07 -17.17 -13.85
N THR A 186 5.86 -17.13 -14.39
CA THR A 186 5.54 -16.55 -15.70
C THR A 186 4.69 -15.28 -15.60
N GLU A 187 3.93 -15.12 -14.52
CA GLU A 187 3.07 -13.95 -14.29
C GLU A 187 3.24 -13.42 -12.86
N LEU A 188 3.56 -12.13 -12.75
CA LEU A 188 3.73 -11.44 -11.47
C LEU A 188 2.97 -10.11 -11.48
N ASP A 189 1.85 -10.04 -10.76
CA ASP A 189 1.09 -8.82 -10.56
C ASP A 189 1.62 -8.03 -9.37
N LEU A 190 2.25 -6.89 -9.66
CA LEU A 190 2.76 -5.93 -8.69
C LEU A 190 1.93 -4.64 -8.64
N SER A 191 0.70 -4.66 -9.14
CA SER A 191 -0.17 -3.48 -9.15
C SER A 191 -0.36 -2.87 -7.76
N ARG A 192 -0.59 -1.56 -7.72
CA ARG A 192 -0.87 -0.82 -6.48
C ARG A 192 0.22 -0.92 -5.39
N ASN A 193 1.48 -1.16 -5.76
CA ASN A 193 2.62 -1.10 -4.84
C ASN A 193 3.29 0.29 -4.86
N LEU A 194 4.34 0.42 -4.05
CA LEU A 194 5.01 1.67 -3.70
C LEU A 194 6.39 1.84 -4.35
N PHE A 195 6.61 1.21 -5.50
CA PHE A 195 7.81 1.43 -6.30
C PHE A 195 7.88 2.88 -6.79
N SER A 196 8.91 3.61 -6.38
CA SER A 196 9.16 4.99 -6.83
C SER A 196 9.98 5.06 -8.12
N LYS A 197 10.60 3.96 -8.52
CA LYS A 197 11.41 3.81 -9.73
C LYS A 197 10.99 2.55 -10.46
N TRP A 198 10.98 2.63 -11.79
CA TRP A 198 10.73 1.53 -12.71
C TRP A 198 12.01 1.22 -13.48
#